data_AF-A0A936WKC1-F1
#
_entry.id   AF-A0A936WKC1-F1
#
_cell.length_a   1.000
_cell.length_b   1.000
_cell.length_c   1.000
_cell.angle_alpha   90.00
_cell.angle_beta   90.00
_cell.angle_gamma   90.00
#
_symmetry.space_group_name_H-M   'P 1'
#
loop_
_entity.id
_entity.type
_entity.pdbx_description
1 polymer ?
#
loop_
_entity_poly.entity_id
_entity_poly.type
_entity_poly.pdbx_seq_one_letter_code
_entity_poly.pdbx_strand_id
1 'polypeptide(L)'
;MPRQARLDFEGMFYHVINRGMERRKIFENAEDYEKFIDLLARFAPEAGLRVYGWVLIPNHFHLVVRRGKEPLGTFMGRLQTAYAGYFNRRRRRVGRLFQNRFKSILCDENVYFSELVAYVHLNPLRAKLLTGMKELGEYRWSGHRAHLGLDKIPWQDTESVLSRFGRTKGNARRAYLSYLEEKRGVRRDLSGGGLVRSAGGVQMAMAGGPEEYDSRILGDGDFVREVGVRTKTRIVAPGPTVDLRVLIRAVGDQLGVPMDEIVRSGKTTARGSRCREAICLAGGRHFGIKKIILAEGLGVTPMAITKLCRSGEESSEAGDLSDRIRDSIIVKGVP
;
A
#
# COMPACT_ATOMS: atom_id res chain seq x y z
N MET A 1 -1.04 -23.65 4.53
CA MET A 1 -2.31 -22.89 4.55
C MET A 1 -2.88 -22.81 3.14
N PRO A 2 -4.20 -23.00 2.96
CA PRO A 2 -4.86 -22.79 1.68
C PRO A 2 -4.61 -21.38 1.17
N ARG A 3 -4.33 -21.23 -0.13
CA ARG A 3 -4.06 -19.91 -0.73
C ARG A 3 -5.38 -19.24 -1.09
N GLN A 4 -5.56 -17.99 -0.66
CA GLN A 4 -6.68 -17.16 -1.07
C GLN A 4 -6.61 -16.84 -2.58
N ALA A 5 -7.76 -16.88 -3.27
CA ALA A 5 -7.89 -16.58 -4.70
C ALA A 5 -7.58 -15.11 -5.00
N ARG A 6 -6.91 -14.78 -6.11
CA ARG A 6 -6.58 -13.37 -6.42
C ARG A 6 -7.86 -12.57 -6.70
N LEU A 7 -7.84 -11.30 -6.33
CA LEU A 7 -8.81 -10.32 -6.79
C LEU A 7 -8.42 -9.93 -8.22
N ASP A 8 -9.23 -10.32 -9.21
CA ASP A 8 -8.94 -10.14 -10.64
C ASP A 8 -10.26 -9.85 -11.35
N PHE A 9 -10.49 -8.57 -11.67
CA PHE A 9 -11.76 -8.04 -12.15
C PHE A 9 -11.53 -7.19 -13.38
N GLU A 10 -12.40 -7.38 -14.38
CA GLU A 10 -12.32 -6.62 -15.63
C GLU A 10 -12.47 -5.13 -15.38
N GLY A 11 -11.65 -4.32 -16.05
CA GLY A 11 -11.70 -2.86 -15.95
C GLY A 11 -11.13 -2.27 -14.67
N MET A 12 -10.72 -3.09 -13.69
CA MET A 12 -10.17 -2.58 -12.44
C MET A 12 -8.70 -2.20 -12.52
N PHE A 13 -8.28 -1.31 -11.63
CA PHE A 13 -6.94 -0.72 -11.55
C PHE A 13 -6.06 -1.47 -10.56
N TYR A 14 -4.83 -1.78 -10.94
CA TYR A 14 -3.93 -2.65 -10.19
C TYR A 14 -2.50 -2.15 -10.12
N HIS A 15 -1.89 -2.38 -8.95
CA HIS A 15 -0.44 -2.44 -8.80
C HIS A 15 0.04 -3.88 -8.88
N VAL A 16 0.85 -4.20 -9.90
CA VAL A 16 1.41 -5.54 -10.10
C VAL A 16 2.90 -5.53 -9.79
N ILE A 17 3.36 -6.51 -9.01
CA ILE A 17 4.75 -6.62 -8.57
C ILE A 17 5.20 -8.08 -8.64
N ASN A 18 6.40 -8.33 -9.16
CA ASN A 18 7.09 -9.59 -8.90
C ASN A 18 8.60 -9.39 -8.74
N ARG A 19 9.25 -10.33 -8.06
CA ARG A 19 10.67 -10.27 -7.71
C ARG A 19 11.38 -11.61 -7.91
N GLY A 20 12.69 -11.53 -8.10
CA GLY A 20 13.57 -12.68 -8.19
C GLY A 20 13.54 -13.55 -6.93
N MET A 21 13.71 -14.85 -7.14
CA MET A 21 14.01 -15.81 -6.08
C MET A 21 15.23 -15.33 -5.29
N GLU A 22 15.18 -15.43 -3.96
CA GLU A 22 16.28 -15.00 -3.07
C GLU A 22 16.70 -13.52 -3.26
N ARG A 23 15.78 -12.67 -3.77
CA ARG A 23 16.06 -11.27 -4.15
C ARG A 23 17.19 -11.13 -5.18
N ARG A 24 17.50 -12.20 -5.93
CA ARG A 24 18.54 -12.18 -6.97
C ARG A 24 18.18 -11.17 -8.05
N LYS A 25 19.21 -10.68 -8.74
CA LYS A 25 19.02 -9.89 -9.96
C LYS A 25 18.35 -10.75 -11.02
N ILE A 26 17.17 -10.32 -11.45
CA ILE A 26 16.46 -10.87 -12.61
C ILE A 26 16.76 -10.07 -13.88
N PHE A 27 17.39 -8.89 -13.75
CA PHE A 27 17.96 -8.12 -14.84
C PHE A 27 19.44 -7.83 -14.54
N GLU A 28 20.35 -8.50 -15.24
CA GLU A 28 21.79 -8.38 -14.98
C GLU A 28 22.48 -7.44 -15.98
N ASN A 29 21.96 -7.33 -17.20
CA ASN A 29 22.48 -6.45 -18.26
C ASN A 29 21.34 -5.82 -19.08
N ALA A 30 21.68 -4.93 -20.00
CA ALA A 30 20.70 -4.19 -20.82
C ALA A 30 19.75 -5.12 -21.59
N GLU A 31 20.27 -6.21 -22.14
CA GLU A 31 19.48 -7.14 -22.95
C GLU A 31 18.44 -7.89 -22.14
N ASP A 32 18.69 -8.12 -20.85
CA ASP A 32 17.69 -8.67 -19.94
C ASP A 32 16.51 -7.69 -19.75
N TYR A 33 16.79 -6.39 -19.59
CA TYR A 33 15.74 -5.37 -19.50
C TYR A 33 14.98 -5.22 -20.82
N GLU A 34 15.70 -5.08 -21.93
CA GLU A 34 15.11 -4.95 -23.28
C GLU A 34 14.20 -6.14 -23.58
N LYS A 35 14.65 -7.37 -23.29
CA LYS A 35 13.83 -8.55 -23.55
C LYS A 35 12.53 -8.54 -22.75
N PHE A 36 12.55 -8.07 -21.50
CA PHE A 36 11.34 -7.96 -20.71
C PHE A 36 10.39 -6.90 -21.26
N ILE A 37 10.94 -5.75 -21.69
CA ILE A 37 10.18 -4.66 -22.31
C ILE A 37 9.53 -5.14 -23.61
N ASP A 38 10.25 -5.89 -24.46
CA ASP A 38 9.72 -6.45 -25.71
C ASP A 38 8.54 -7.41 -25.44
N LEU A 39 8.67 -8.28 -24.44
CA LEU A 39 7.60 -9.19 -24.05
C LEU A 39 6.38 -8.43 -23.51
N LEU A 40 6.61 -7.37 -22.72
CA LEU A 40 5.55 -6.50 -22.22
C LEU A 40 4.85 -5.76 -23.38
N ALA A 41 5.63 -5.19 -24.30
CA ALA A 41 5.15 -4.49 -25.50
C ALA A 41 4.30 -5.38 -26.40
N ARG A 42 4.67 -6.66 -26.50
CA ARG A 42 3.91 -7.66 -27.26
C ARG A 42 2.63 -8.09 -26.54
N PHE A 43 2.73 -8.51 -25.28
CA PHE A 43 1.61 -9.17 -24.60
C PHE A 43 0.58 -8.20 -24.02
N ALA A 44 0.95 -6.97 -23.66
CA ALA A 44 -0.01 -6.04 -23.05
C ALA A 44 -1.15 -5.65 -24.02
N PRO A 45 -0.89 -5.30 -25.29
CA PRO A 45 -1.95 -5.04 -26.26
C PRO A 45 -2.82 -6.28 -26.54
N GLU A 46 -2.21 -7.46 -26.71
CA GLU A 46 -2.93 -8.73 -26.93
C GLU A 46 -3.91 -9.06 -25.78
N ALA A 47 -3.53 -8.71 -24.55
CA ALA A 47 -4.34 -8.90 -23.34
C ALA A 47 -5.45 -7.85 -23.17
N GLY A 48 -5.43 -6.77 -23.96
CA GLY A 48 -6.23 -5.56 -23.73
C GLY A 48 -5.81 -4.81 -22.46
N LEU A 49 -4.59 -5.02 -21.98
CA LEU A 49 -4.08 -4.44 -20.74
C LEU A 49 -3.65 -2.99 -20.98
N ARG A 50 -4.26 -2.04 -20.26
CA ARG A 50 -3.80 -0.65 -20.28
C ARG A 50 -2.69 -0.47 -19.27
N VAL A 51 -1.52 0.00 -19.73
CA VAL A 51 -0.34 0.23 -18.88
C VAL A 51 -0.12 1.73 -18.69
N TYR A 52 -0.24 2.24 -17.47
CA TYR A 52 -0.07 3.66 -17.15
C TYR A 52 1.36 4.00 -16.70
N GLY A 53 2.06 3.05 -16.10
CA GLY A 53 3.41 3.23 -15.61
C GLY A 53 4.07 1.91 -15.29
N TRP A 54 5.40 1.86 -15.41
CA TRP A 54 6.17 0.65 -15.15
C TRP A 54 7.60 1.02 -14.76
N VAL A 55 8.24 0.13 -14.02
CA VAL A 55 9.67 0.22 -13.70
C VAL A 55 10.24 -1.18 -13.57
N LEU A 56 11.43 -1.37 -14.12
CA LEU A 56 12.25 -2.55 -13.94
C LEU A 56 13.46 -2.12 -13.12
N ILE A 57 13.73 -2.80 -12.02
CA ILE A 57 14.96 -2.63 -11.26
C ILE A 57 15.60 -4.01 -11.05
N PRO A 58 16.90 -4.12 -10.70
CA PRO A 58 17.66 -5.34 -10.91
C PRO A 58 17.00 -6.62 -10.41
N ASN A 59 16.32 -6.60 -9.25
CA ASN A 59 15.70 -7.80 -8.65
C ASN A 59 14.17 -7.84 -8.68
N HIS A 60 13.47 -6.82 -9.20
CA HIS A 60 12.01 -6.81 -9.27
C HIS A 60 11.47 -5.80 -10.28
N PHE A 61 10.19 -5.92 -10.61
CA PHE A 61 9.49 -4.95 -11.45
C PHE A 61 8.17 -4.53 -10.81
N HIS A 62 7.69 -3.35 -11.19
CA HIS A 62 6.35 -2.87 -10.87
C HIS A 62 5.62 -2.42 -12.13
N LEU A 63 4.33 -2.73 -12.22
CA LEU A 63 3.42 -2.26 -13.26
C LEU A 63 2.20 -1.58 -12.62
N VAL A 64 1.75 -0.49 -13.23
CA VAL A 64 0.50 0.21 -12.91
C VAL A 64 -0.42 0.03 -14.09
N VAL A 65 -1.47 -0.77 -13.91
CA VAL A 65 -2.26 -1.29 -15.03
C VAL A 65 -3.74 -1.25 -14.76
N ARG A 66 -4.55 -1.16 -15.80
CA ARG A 66 -5.99 -1.49 -15.74
C ARG A 66 -6.23 -2.77 -16.53
N ARG A 67 -6.84 -3.75 -15.88
CA ARG A 67 -7.06 -5.08 -16.44
C ARG A 67 -8.05 -5.02 -17.61
N GLY A 68 -7.67 -5.63 -18.73
CA GLY A 68 -8.50 -5.77 -19.93
C GLY A 68 -9.34 -7.05 -19.92
N LYS A 69 -9.59 -7.62 -21.09
CA LYS A 69 -10.37 -8.87 -21.22
C LYS A 69 -9.59 -10.09 -20.73
N GLU A 70 -8.26 -10.13 -20.89
CA GLU A 70 -7.46 -11.25 -20.38
C GLU A 70 -7.28 -11.11 -18.84
N PRO A 71 -7.47 -12.17 -18.04
CA PRO A 71 -7.17 -12.16 -16.61
C PRO A 71 -5.68 -11.84 -16.34
N LEU A 72 -5.38 -11.07 -15.28
CA LEU A 72 -3.99 -10.77 -14.91
C LEU A 72 -3.17 -12.04 -14.66
N GLY A 73 -3.81 -13.09 -14.13
CA GLY A 73 -3.18 -14.39 -13.94
C GLY A 73 -2.59 -14.97 -15.24
N THR A 74 -3.36 -14.92 -16.32
CA THR A 74 -3.00 -15.45 -17.64
C THR A 74 -1.90 -14.58 -18.27
N PHE A 75 -2.11 -13.26 -18.30
CA PHE A 75 -1.13 -12.30 -18.81
C PHE A 75 0.25 -12.46 -18.13
N MET A 76 0.27 -12.43 -16.79
CA MET A 76 1.51 -12.54 -16.03
C MET A 76 2.15 -13.92 -16.18
N GLY A 77 1.35 -14.98 -16.36
CA GLY A 77 1.84 -16.33 -16.63
C GLY A 77 2.63 -16.40 -17.94
N ARG A 78 2.11 -15.79 -19.01
CA ARG A 78 2.78 -15.69 -20.32
C ARG A 78 4.05 -14.86 -20.24
N LEU A 79 3.96 -13.65 -19.67
CA LEU A 79 5.09 -12.72 -19.53
C LEU A 79 6.25 -13.34 -18.73
N GLN A 80 5.96 -13.90 -17.54
CA GLN A 80 6.98 -14.44 -16.66
C GLN A 80 7.58 -15.74 -17.18
N THR A 81 6.77 -16.61 -17.78
CA THR A 81 7.25 -17.87 -18.36
C THR A 81 8.19 -17.58 -19.54
N ALA A 82 7.79 -16.70 -20.45
CA ALA A 82 8.64 -16.32 -21.58
C ALA A 82 9.97 -15.70 -21.12
N TYR A 83 9.91 -14.79 -20.16
CA TYR A 83 11.11 -14.15 -19.62
C TYR A 83 12.03 -15.12 -18.86
N ALA A 84 11.46 -15.96 -17.99
CA ALA A 84 12.24 -16.94 -17.24
C ALA A 84 12.91 -17.97 -18.17
N GLY A 85 12.23 -18.40 -19.24
CA GLY A 85 12.81 -19.28 -20.26
C GLY A 85 13.99 -18.63 -20.98
N TYR A 86 13.84 -17.37 -21.40
CA TYR A 86 14.93 -16.58 -21.98
C TYR A 86 16.12 -16.47 -21.02
N PHE A 87 15.88 -16.03 -19.79
CA PHE A 87 16.92 -15.80 -18.79
C PHE A 87 17.67 -17.09 -18.47
N ASN A 88 16.94 -18.18 -18.21
CA ASN A 88 17.53 -19.47 -17.90
C ASN A 88 18.39 -20.01 -19.05
N ARG A 89 17.91 -19.90 -20.31
CA ARG A 89 18.69 -20.32 -21.49
C ARG A 89 19.97 -19.51 -21.64
N ARG A 90 19.89 -18.18 -21.52
CA ARG A 90 21.05 -17.27 -21.65
C ARG A 90 22.08 -17.51 -20.54
N ARG A 91 21.62 -17.81 -19.33
CA ARG A 91 22.47 -18.01 -18.14
C ARG A 91 22.84 -19.47 -17.89
N ARG A 92 22.44 -20.41 -18.76
CA ARG A 92 22.60 -21.87 -18.58
C ARG A 92 22.12 -22.34 -17.19
N ARG A 93 21.00 -21.79 -16.73
CA ARG A 93 20.39 -22.10 -15.43
C ARG A 93 19.20 -23.03 -15.59
N VAL A 94 18.92 -23.78 -14.53
CA VAL A 94 17.70 -24.57 -14.36
C VAL A 94 16.97 -24.09 -13.10
N GLY A 95 15.64 -24.11 -13.13
CA GLY A 95 14.78 -23.77 -11.99
C GLY A 95 14.02 -22.45 -12.12
N ARG A 96 13.35 -22.07 -11.03
CA ARG A 96 12.46 -20.91 -10.97
C ARG A 96 13.26 -19.61 -10.88
N LEU A 97 12.93 -18.63 -11.73
CA LEU A 97 13.52 -17.29 -11.66
C LEU A 97 12.84 -16.40 -10.62
N PHE A 98 11.51 -16.44 -10.57
CA PHE A 98 10.70 -15.62 -9.66
C PHE A 98 10.43 -16.36 -8.34
N GLN A 99 10.42 -15.62 -7.22
CA GLN A 99 10.29 -16.22 -5.89
C GLN A 99 8.92 -16.88 -5.68
N ASN A 100 7.87 -16.18 -6.08
CA ASN A 100 6.48 -16.56 -5.84
C ASN A 100 5.63 -16.13 -7.03
N ARG A 101 4.33 -16.45 -6.95
CA ARG A 101 3.31 -15.77 -7.73
C ARG A 101 3.47 -14.25 -7.59
N PHE A 102 3.26 -13.52 -8.68
CA PHE A 102 3.17 -12.06 -8.62
C PHE A 102 2.09 -11.61 -7.62
N LYS A 103 2.35 -10.44 -7.02
CA LYS A 103 1.37 -9.70 -6.25
C LYS A 103 0.56 -8.80 -7.19
N SER A 104 -0.74 -8.77 -7.00
CA SER A 104 -1.67 -7.83 -7.63
C SER A 104 -2.49 -7.19 -6.53
N ILE A 105 -2.31 -5.89 -6.35
CA ILE A 105 -3.05 -5.09 -5.37
C ILE A 105 -4.11 -4.34 -6.18
N LEU A 106 -5.38 -4.56 -5.85
CA LEU A 106 -6.52 -3.85 -6.40
C LEU A 106 -6.57 -2.45 -5.78
N CYS A 107 -6.52 -1.41 -6.60
CA CYS A 107 -6.42 -0.05 -6.13
C CYS A 107 -7.63 0.78 -6.54
N ASP A 108 -8.11 1.64 -5.66
CA ASP A 108 -9.05 2.70 -6.01
C ASP A 108 -8.34 3.71 -6.90
N GLU A 109 -8.82 3.80 -8.14
CA GLU A 109 -8.24 4.67 -9.15
C GLU A 109 -8.47 6.16 -8.88
N ASN A 110 -9.59 6.51 -8.24
CA ASN A 110 -9.92 7.91 -7.98
C ASN A 110 -8.95 8.50 -6.95
N VAL A 111 -8.55 7.68 -5.98
CA VAL A 111 -7.68 8.08 -4.88
C VAL A 111 -6.21 7.91 -5.23
N TYR A 112 -5.82 6.75 -5.77
CA TYR A 112 -4.41 6.34 -5.76
C TYR A 112 -3.69 6.44 -7.10
N PHE A 113 -4.36 6.74 -8.20
CA PHE A 113 -3.74 6.57 -9.52
C PHE A 113 -2.48 7.44 -9.73
N SER A 114 -2.57 8.75 -9.50
CA SER A 114 -1.42 9.65 -9.68
C SER A 114 -0.30 9.32 -8.70
N GLU A 115 -0.66 8.99 -7.46
CA GLU A 115 0.27 8.56 -6.41
C GLU A 115 1.01 7.27 -6.78
N LEU A 116 0.31 6.30 -7.35
CA LEU A 116 0.85 5.00 -7.70
C LEU A 116 1.77 5.09 -8.92
N VAL A 117 1.39 5.85 -9.94
CA VAL A 117 2.26 6.14 -11.09
C VAL A 117 3.54 6.84 -10.63
N ALA A 118 3.43 7.86 -9.77
CA ALA A 118 4.58 8.52 -9.19
C ALA A 118 5.43 7.57 -8.37
N TYR A 119 4.79 6.72 -7.56
CA TYR A 119 5.51 5.76 -6.75
C TYR A 119 6.34 4.79 -7.59
N VAL A 120 5.76 4.26 -8.66
CA VAL A 120 6.44 3.30 -9.53
C VAL A 120 7.63 3.98 -10.23
N HIS A 121 7.47 5.19 -10.74
CA HIS A 121 8.59 5.87 -11.39
C HIS A 121 9.67 6.35 -10.41
N LEU A 122 9.35 6.66 -9.16
CA LEU A 122 10.34 7.01 -8.13
C LEU A 122 11.07 5.79 -7.53
N ASN A 123 10.69 4.57 -7.93
CA ASN A 123 11.25 3.35 -7.36
C ASN A 123 12.78 3.22 -7.51
N PRO A 124 13.43 3.62 -8.64
CA PRO A 124 14.89 3.53 -8.77
C PRO A 124 15.62 4.39 -7.73
N LEU A 125 15.10 5.58 -7.41
CA LEU A 125 15.61 6.44 -6.33
C LEU A 125 15.43 5.79 -4.96
N ARG A 126 14.25 5.21 -4.69
CA ARG A 126 13.97 4.51 -3.42
C ARG A 126 14.81 3.26 -3.22
N ALA A 127 15.10 2.55 -4.30
CA ALA A 127 16.02 1.42 -4.33
C ALA A 127 17.49 1.84 -4.25
N LYS A 128 17.78 3.14 -4.12
CA LYS A 128 19.14 3.72 -4.06
C LYS A 128 19.99 3.37 -5.28
N LEU A 129 19.34 3.17 -6.44
CA LEU A 129 20.04 2.97 -7.72
C LEU A 129 20.45 4.30 -8.34
N LEU A 130 19.68 5.35 -8.05
CA LEU A 130 19.87 6.70 -8.53
C LEU A 130 19.91 7.66 -7.34
N THR A 131 20.54 8.82 -7.51
CA THR A 131 20.72 9.84 -6.47
C THR A 131 19.78 11.05 -6.62
N GLY A 132 19.26 11.31 -7.83
CA GLY A 132 18.45 12.49 -8.08
C GLY A 132 17.55 12.41 -9.32
N MET A 133 16.71 13.43 -9.49
CA MET A 133 15.72 13.49 -10.58
C MET A 133 16.34 13.59 -11.98
N LYS A 134 17.55 14.15 -12.10
CA LYS A 134 18.29 14.18 -13.38
C LYS A 134 18.53 12.76 -13.89
N GLU A 135 19.14 11.92 -13.07
CA GLU A 135 19.40 10.51 -13.41
C GLU A 135 18.09 9.74 -13.64
N LEU A 136 17.02 10.08 -12.92
CA LEU A 136 15.71 9.48 -13.14
C LEU A 136 15.16 9.77 -14.54
N GLY A 137 15.35 10.99 -15.06
CA GLY A 137 14.99 11.36 -16.43
C GLY A 137 15.78 10.57 -17.50
N GLU A 138 16.96 10.06 -17.15
CA GLU A 138 17.82 9.26 -18.01
C GLU A 138 17.55 7.74 -17.88
N TYR A 139 16.81 7.31 -16.86
CA TYR A 139 16.58 5.91 -16.55
C TYR A 139 15.63 5.22 -17.55
N ARG A 140 16.22 4.52 -18.52
CA ARG A 140 15.53 3.85 -19.64
C ARG A 140 14.68 2.64 -19.23
N TRP A 141 14.92 2.07 -18.06
CA TRP A 141 14.21 0.89 -17.57
C TRP A 141 12.92 1.24 -16.81
N SER A 142 12.25 2.31 -17.25
CA SER A 142 10.96 2.75 -16.70
C SER A 142 10.10 3.45 -17.74
N GLY A 143 8.80 3.49 -17.49
CA GLY A 143 7.83 4.25 -18.29
C GLY A 143 7.88 5.76 -18.07
N HIS A 144 8.75 6.27 -17.20
CA HIS A 144 8.82 7.68 -16.84
C HIS A 144 9.11 8.57 -18.07
N ARG A 145 10.07 8.15 -18.90
CA ARG A 145 10.52 8.89 -20.08
C ARG A 145 9.43 9.07 -21.14
N ALA A 146 8.50 8.12 -21.23
CA ALA A 146 7.33 8.25 -22.11
C ALA A 146 6.41 9.40 -21.68
N HIS A 147 6.19 9.56 -20.37
CA HIS A 147 5.40 10.70 -19.85
C HIS A 147 6.09 12.03 -20.09
N LEU A 148 7.43 12.08 -20.08
CA LEU A 148 8.21 13.27 -20.46
C LEU A 148 8.19 13.55 -21.97
N GLY A 149 7.73 12.60 -22.79
CA GLY A 149 7.78 12.69 -24.25
C GLY A 149 9.17 12.45 -24.84
N LEU A 150 10.09 11.87 -24.08
CA LEU A 150 11.45 11.55 -24.53
C LEU A 150 11.50 10.23 -25.30
N ASP A 151 10.61 9.29 -24.94
CA ASP A 151 10.48 8.00 -25.62
C ASP A 151 9.05 7.84 -26.14
N LYS A 152 8.89 7.23 -27.33
CA LYS A 152 7.58 6.85 -27.87
C LYS A 152 7.32 5.39 -27.51
N ILE A 153 6.37 5.16 -26.59
CA ILE A 153 5.98 3.82 -26.14
C ILE A 153 4.48 3.64 -26.43
N PRO A 154 4.11 3.11 -27.62
CA PRO A 154 2.70 3.09 -28.06
C PRO A 154 1.76 2.30 -27.16
N TRP A 155 2.27 1.29 -26.46
CA TRP A 155 1.50 0.44 -25.55
C TRP A 155 1.36 1.04 -24.13
N GLN A 156 1.98 2.19 -23.86
CA GLN A 156 1.85 2.90 -22.58
C GLN A 156 0.87 4.08 -22.72
N ASP A 157 -0.16 4.08 -21.88
CA ASP A 157 -1.17 5.14 -21.81
C ASP A 157 -0.61 6.35 -21.05
N THR A 158 0.07 7.22 -21.80
CA THR A 158 0.58 8.50 -21.28
C THR A 158 -0.50 9.57 -21.19
N GLU A 159 -1.55 9.46 -22.00
CA GLU A 159 -2.61 10.47 -22.09
C GLU A 159 -3.48 10.48 -20.83
N SER A 160 -3.93 9.32 -20.36
CA SER A 160 -4.71 9.19 -19.12
C SER A 160 -3.95 9.65 -17.88
N VAL A 161 -2.62 9.59 -17.91
CA VAL A 161 -1.77 10.09 -16.83
C VAL A 161 -1.63 11.60 -16.93
N LEU A 162 -1.19 12.11 -18.08
CA LEU A 162 -0.90 13.54 -18.27
C LEU A 162 -2.16 14.41 -18.17
N SER A 163 -3.34 13.90 -18.54
CA SER A 163 -4.60 14.65 -18.43
C SER A 163 -4.93 15.08 -16.99
N ARG A 164 -4.42 14.36 -15.98
CA ARG A 164 -4.55 14.71 -14.55
C ARG A 164 -3.66 15.87 -14.10
N PHE A 165 -2.66 16.22 -14.91
CA PHE A 165 -1.67 17.25 -14.59
C PHE A 165 -1.83 18.53 -15.43
N GLY A 166 -2.68 18.52 -16.46
CA GLY A 166 -2.99 19.73 -17.21
C GLY A 166 -3.65 19.46 -18.57
N ARG A 167 -4.25 20.51 -19.14
CA ARG A 167 -4.99 20.45 -20.42
C ARG A 167 -4.08 20.34 -21.63
N THR A 168 -2.90 20.96 -21.59
CA THR A 168 -1.92 20.93 -22.69
C THR A 168 -0.76 20.02 -22.33
N LYS A 169 -0.20 19.28 -23.30
CA LYS A 169 0.94 18.36 -23.09
C LYS A 169 2.13 19.01 -22.38
N GLY A 170 2.48 20.24 -22.75
CA GLY A 170 3.60 20.97 -22.13
C GLY A 170 3.38 21.25 -20.65
N ASN A 171 2.23 21.83 -20.28
CA ASN A 171 1.89 22.12 -18.89
C ASN A 171 1.76 20.83 -18.07
N ALA A 172 1.10 19.80 -18.61
CA ALA A 172 0.94 18.51 -17.95
C ALA A 172 2.28 17.85 -17.62
N ARG A 173 3.25 17.89 -18.52
CA ARG A 173 4.60 17.35 -18.28
C ARG A 173 5.34 18.07 -17.16
N ARG A 174 5.25 19.41 -17.14
CA ARG A 174 5.89 20.21 -16.07
C ARG A 174 5.23 19.93 -14.72
N ALA A 175 3.90 19.95 -14.64
CA ALA A 175 3.17 19.65 -13.42
C ALA A 175 3.42 18.20 -12.93
N TYR A 176 3.49 17.24 -13.85
CA TYR A 176 3.86 15.86 -13.54
C TYR A 176 5.27 15.75 -12.94
N LEU A 177 6.26 16.43 -13.51
CA LEU A 177 7.62 16.47 -12.96
C LEU A 177 7.68 17.13 -11.57
N SER A 178 7.02 18.28 -11.40
CA SER A 178 6.91 18.94 -10.10
C SER A 178 6.27 18.04 -9.06
N TYR A 179 5.23 17.28 -9.45
CA TYR A 179 4.58 16.31 -8.58
C TYR A 179 5.53 15.16 -8.19
N LEU A 180 6.35 14.63 -9.11
CA LEU A 180 7.35 13.63 -8.76
C LEU A 180 8.40 14.16 -7.79
N GLU A 181 8.88 15.39 -7.98
CA GLU A 181 9.85 16.03 -7.10
C GLU A 181 9.27 16.18 -5.67
N GLU A 182 8.02 16.62 -5.56
CA GLU A 182 7.30 16.69 -4.28
C GLU A 182 7.21 15.29 -3.63
N LYS A 183 6.83 14.27 -4.40
CA LYS A 183 6.69 12.88 -3.90
C LYS A 183 8.03 12.17 -3.66
N ARG A 184 9.16 12.70 -4.12
CA ARG A 184 10.50 12.14 -3.87
C ARG A 184 10.83 12.12 -2.38
N GLY A 185 10.52 13.20 -1.65
CA GLY A 185 10.72 13.32 -0.21
C GLY A 185 9.75 12.48 0.62
N VAL A 186 8.60 12.14 0.04
CA VAL A 186 7.59 11.32 0.70
C VAL A 186 7.95 9.84 0.51
N ARG A 187 8.54 9.23 1.55
CA ARG A 187 8.70 7.77 1.62
C ARG A 187 7.35 7.10 1.87
N ARG A 188 6.54 7.02 0.81
CA ARG A 188 5.47 6.05 0.71
C ARG A 188 6.09 4.75 0.20
N ASP A 189 6.46 3.86 1.11
CA ASP A 189 6.76 2.48 0.77
C ASP A 189 5.48 1.85 0.20
N LEU A 190 5.31 1.72 -1.11
CA LEU A 190 4.17 1.01 -1.70
C LEU A 190 4.55 -0.43 -2.12
N SER A 191 5.61 -0.97 -1.52
CA SER A 191 6.13 -2.31 -1.77
C SER A 191 6.03 -3.16 -0.50
N GLY A 192 5.60 -4.41 -0.62
CA GLY A 192 5.81 -5.41 0.43
C GLY A 192 5.28 -5.06 1.83
N GLY A 193 4.01 -4.65 1.94
CA GLY A 193 3.41 -4.31 3.24
C GLY A 193 3.75 -2.90 3.74
N GLY A 194 4.50 -2.11 2.96
CA GLY A 194 4.71 -0.69 3.22
C GLY A 194 3.50 0.19 2.88
N LEU A 195 2.64 -0.25 1.96
CA LEU A 195 1.49 0.53 1.47
C LEU A 195 0.47 0.71 2.61
N VAL A 196 0.29 -0.38 3.35
CA VAL A 196 -0.32 -0.45 4.67
C VAL A 196 0.30 0.60 5.60
N ARG A 197 1.58 0.99 5.47
CA ARG A 197 2.28 1.86 6.41
C ARG A 197 2.55 3.30 5.95
N SER A 198 2.31 3.73 4.70
CA SER A 198 2.91 5.01 4.28
C SER A 198 2.23 5.84 3.18
N ALA A 199 1.06 5.45 2.67
CA ALA A 199 0.13 6.42 2.05
C ALA A 199 -0.95 6.78 3.07
N GLY A 200 -0.62 7.66 4.02
CA GLY A 200 -1.47 7.80 5.21
C GLY A 200 -1.65 6.47 5.96
N GLY A 201 -0.78 5.47 5.71
CA GLY A 201 -0.86 4.12 6.30
C GLY A 201 -0.28 4.05 7.71
N VAL A 202 0.47 5.06 8.16
CA VAL A 202 0.65 5.28 9.60
C VAL A 202 -0.64 5.81 10.22
N GLN A 203 -1.67 6.19 9.45
CA GLN A 203 -3.03 6.38 9.94
C GLN A 203 -3.91 5.14 9.59
N MET A 204 -3.92 4.65 8.35
CA MET A 204 -4.78 3.56 7.88
C MET A 204 -4.36 2.13 8.27
N ALA A 205 -3.12 1.89 8.71
CA ALA A 205 -2.74 0.64 9.41
C ALA A 205 -2.48 0.83 10.90
N MET A 206 -2.80 2.02 11.41
CA MET A 206 -3.26 2.15 12.78
C MET A 206 -4.74 1.84 12.90
N ALA A 207 -5.46 1.42 11.83
CA ALA A 207 -6.92 1.29 11.72
C ALA A 207 -7.50 -0.13 11.84
N GLY A 208 -6.67 -1.15 12.07
CA GLY A 208 -7.16 -2.52 12.24
C GLY A 208 -6.04 -3.44 12.71
N GLY A 209 -6.38 -4.38 13.59
CA GLY A 209 -5.50 -5.51 13.86
C GLY A 209 -5.07 -6.20 12.56
N PRO A 210 -3.94 -6.93 12.53
CA PRO A 210 -3.46 -7.67 11.36
C PRO A 210 -4.46 -8.68 10.77
N GLU A 211 -5.58 -8.93 11.45
CA GLU A 211 -6.57 -9.95 11.12
C GLU A 211 -7.77 -9.44 10.30
N GLU A 212 -7.97 -8.13 10.14
CA GLU A 212 -9.20 -7.60 9.50
C GLU A 212 -9.00 -6.89 8.14
N TYR A 213 -7.79 -6.54 7.73
CA TYR A 213 -7.54 -5.80 6.48
C TYR A 213 -6.96 -6.69 5.35
N ASP A 214 -7.66 -6.77 4.21
CA ASP A 214 -7.16 -7.50 3.05
C ASP A 214 -6.04 -6.73 2.33
N SER A 215 -4.80 -7.14 2.59
CA SER A 215 -3.58 -6.58 1.98
C SER A 215 -3.53 -6.54 0.44
N ARG A 216 -4.52 -7.14 -0.23
CA ARG A 216 -4.68 -7.14 -1.70
C ARG A 216 -5.54 -5.98 -2.20
N ILE A 217 -6.09 -5.14 -1.32
CA ILE A 217 -6.91 -3.98 -1.66
C ILE A 217 -6.23 -2.72 -1.14
N LEU A 218 -6.31 -1.65 -1.92
CA LEU A 218 -5.89 -0.30 -1.59
C LEU A 218 -7.01 0.67 -1.98
N GLY A 219 -7.82 1.09 -1.02
CA GLY A 219 -8.98 1.95 -1.25
C GLY A 219 -9.57 2.40 0.07
N ASP A 220 -10.49 3.36 0.00
CA ASP A 220 -11.27 3.78 1.15
C ASP A 220 -12.33 2.74 1.55
N GLY A 221 -13.12 3.04 2.58
CA GLY A 221 -14.13 2.11 3.07
C GLY A 221 -15.25 1.81 2.06
N ASP A 222 -15.59 2.75 1.18
CA ASP A 222 -16.60 2.56 0.14
C ASP A 222 -16.09 1.61 -0.94
N PHE A 223 -14.87 1.82 -1.41
CA PHE A 223 -14.22 0.94 -2.37
C PHE A 223 -14.08 -0.48 -1.83
N VAL A 224 -13.66 -0.64 -0.58
CA VAL A 224 -13.52 -1.97 0.04
C VAL A 224 -14.87 -2.69 0.12
N ARG A 225 -15.95 -1.99 0.46
CA ARG A 225 -17.31 -2.54 0.45
C ARG A 225 -17.74 -2.98 -0.94
N GLU A 226 -17.49 -2.17 -1.97
CA GLU A 226 -17.80 -2.51 -3.36
C GLU A 226 -17.10 -3.82 -3.78
N VAL A 227 -15.81 -3.96 -3.44
CA VAL A 227 -15.04 -5.17 -3.69
C VAL A 227 -15.60 -6.37 -2.88
N GLY A 228 -16.05 -6.14 -1.65
CA GLY A 228 -16.74 -7.13 -0.82
C GLY A 228 -17.97 -7.72 -1.51
N VAL A 229 -18.82 -6.85 -2.05
CA VAL A 229 -20.01 -7.25 -2.82
C VAL A 229 -19.62 -8.09 -4.05
N ARG A 230 -18.62 -7.64 -4.82
CA ARG A 230 -18.14 -8.35 -6.03
C ARG A 230 -17.56 -9.73 -5.74
N THR A 231 -16.90 -9.90 -4.59
CA THR A 231 -16.27 -11.17 -4.20
C THR A 231 -17.23 -12.15 -3.52
N LYS A 232 -18.48 -11.74 -3.22
CA LYS A 232 -19.40 -12.47 -2.32
C LYS A 232 -18.72 -12.86 -0.99
N THR A 233 -17.72 -12.09 -0.57
CA THR A 233 -16.90 -12.35 0.61
C THR A 233 -17.01 -11.14 1.51
N ARG A 234 -17.14 -11.35 2.83
CA ARG A 234 -17.10 -10.25 3.80
C ARG A 234 -15.67 -9.69 3.82
N ILE A 235 -15.46 -8.58 3.12
CA ILE A 235 -14.23 -7.81 3.16
C ILE A 235 -14.50 -6.62 4.07
N VAL A 236 -13.78 -6.55 5.20
CA VAL A 236 -13.96 -5.51 6.20
C VAL A 236 -13.27 -4.23 5.73
N ALA A 237 -14.04 -3.15 5.62
CA ALA A 237 -13.51 -1.81 5.37
C ALA A 237 -12.72 -1.31 6.59
N PRO A 238 -11.62 -0.57 6.41
CA PRO A 238 -10.94 0.06 7.54
C PRO A 238 -11.92 0.99 8.28
N GLY A 239 -11.95 0.88 9.62
CA GLY A 239 -12.67 1.81 10.48
C GLY A 239 -12.01 3.20 10.50
N PRO A 240 -12.64 4.20 11.14
CA PRO A 240 -12.05 5.51 11.33
C PRO A 240 -10.71 5.40 12.09
N THR A 241 -9.74 6.26 11.77
CA THR A 241 -8.41 6.28 12.41
C THR A 241 -8.30 7.43 13.38
N VAL A 242 -7.53 7.28 14.45
CA VAL A 242 -7.22 8.37 15.38
C VAL A 242 -5.77 8.32 15.83
N ASP A 243 -5.14 9.49 16.01
CA ASP A 243 -3.84 9.57 16.67
C ASP A 243 -3.96 9.07 18.13
N LEU A 244 -3.03 8.23 18.56
CA LEU A 244 -3.09 7.62 19.89
C LEU A 244 -3.08 8.68 21.01
N ARG A 245 -2.39 9.81 20.84
CA ARG A 245 -2.41 10.89 21.85
C ARG A 245 -3.76 11.59 21.88
N VAL A 246 -4.42 11.74 20.73
CA VAL A 246 -5.80 12.26 20.66
C VAL A 246 -6.75 11.33 21.39
N LEU A 247 -6.61 10.01 21.19
CA LEU A 247 -7.41 9.01 21.92
C LEU A 247 -7.13 9.03 23.43
N ILE A 248 -5.86 9.05 23.85
CA ILE A 248 -5.46 9.12 25.26
C ILE A 248 -6.06 10.37 25.91
N ARG A 249 -5.96 11.53 25.24
CA ARG A 249 -6.54 12.79 25.72
C ARG A 249 -8.05 12.70 25.84
N ALA A 250 -8.74 12.24 24.80
CA ALA A 250 -10.19 12.13 24.80
C ALA A 250 -10.70 11.24 25.96
N VAL A 251 -10.03 10.12 26.22
CA VAL A 251 -10.37 9.24 27.35
C VAL A 251 -10.03 9.88 28.69
N GLY A 252 -8.86 10.53 28.81
CA GLY A 252 -8.44 11.24 30.01
C GLY A 252 -9.40 12.36 30.40
N ASP A 253 -9.82 13.18 29.43
CA ASP A 253 -10.75 14.29 29.63
C ASP A 253 -12.13 13.80 30.12
N GLN A 254 -12.62 12.67 29.59
CA GLN A 254 -13.90 12.10 30.02
C GLN A 254 -13.87 11.55 31.46
N LEU A 255 -12.72 11.03 31.90
CA LEU A 255 -12.56 10.45 33.24
C LEU A 255 -11.88 11.39 34.25
N GLY A 256 -11.52 12.61 33.83
CA GLY A 256 -10.81 13.58 34.67
C GLY A 256 -9.43 13.11 35.10
N VAL A 257 -8.72 12.35 34.24
CA VAL A 257 -7.40 11.80 34.51
C VAL A 257 -6.38 12.45 33.57
N PRO A 258 -5.32 13.10 34.09
CA PRO A 258 -4.34 13.76 33.25
C PRO A 258 -3.48 12.74 32.48
N MET A 259 -3.05 13.11 31.26
CA MET A 259 -2.39 12.17 30.35
C MET A 259 -1.10 11.56 30.93
N ASP A 260 -0.34 12.30 31.73
CA ASP A 260 0.90 11.85 32.35
C ASP A 260 0.67 10.69 33.34
N GLU A 261 -0.47 10.68 34.03
CA GLU A 261 -0.90 9.57 34.89
C GLU A 261 -1.25 8.32 34.07
N ILE A 262 -1.84 8.52 32.88
CA ILE A 262 -2.23 7.43 31.96
C ILE A 262 -1.01 6.77 31.32
N VAL A 263 -0.01 7.55 30.89
CA VAL A 263 1.16 7.03 30.14
C VAL A 263 2.36 6.66 31.03
N ARG A 264 2.26 6.86 32.35
CA ARG A 264 3.34 6.57 33.30
C ARG A 264 3.78 5.10 33.26
N SER A 265 5.08 4.83 33.25
CA SER A 265 5.58 3.47 33.38
C SER A 265 5.20 2.83 34.72
N GLY A 266 4.65 1.61 34.68
CA GLY A 266 4.34 0.82 35.88
C GLY A 266 2.89 0.93 36.37
N LYS A 267 2.67 0.72 37.68
CA LYS A 267 1.34 0.75 38.31
C LYS A 267 0.78 2.19 38.27
N THR A 268 -0.51 2.28 37.95
CA THR A 268 -1.28 3.53 37.94
C THR A 268 -2.45 3.42 38.94
N THR A 269 -3.20 4.50 39.14
CA THR A 269 -4.38 4.48 40.01
C THR A 269 -5.48 3.61 39.41
N ALA A 270 -6.53 3.30 40.19
CA ALA A 270 -7.70 2.61 39.68
C ALA A 270 -8.34 3.34 38.48
N ARG A 271 -8.39 4.69 38.52
CA ARG A 271 -8.89 5.51 37.41
C ARG A 271 -7.95 5.48 36.21
N GLY A 272 -6.63 5.58 36.42
CA GLY A 272 -5.65 5.44 35.35
C GLY A 272 -5.68 4.06 34.68
N SER A 273 -5.95 2.99 35.44
CA SER A 273 -6.12 1.64 34.88
C SER A 273 -7.36 1.56 33.98
N ARG A 274 -8.48 2.14 34.42
CA ARG A 274 -9.71 2.23 33.62
C ARG A 274 -9.50 3.03 32.33
N CYS A 275 -8.75 4.14 32.39
CA CYS A 275 -8.36 4.87 31.17
C CYS A 275 -7.60 3.95 30.21
N ARG A 276 -6.60 3.21 30.69
CA ARG A 276 -5.82 2.29 29.85
C ARG A 276 -6.68 1.18 29.25
N GLU A 277 -7.63 0.62 30.00
CA GLU A 277 -8.58 -0.39 29.51
C GLU A 277 -9.45 0.18 28.38
N ALA A 278 -10.06 1.34 28.59
CA ALA A 278 -10.87 2.02 27.59
C ALA A 278 -10.05 2.42 26.34
N ILE A 279 -8.80 2.88 26.51
CA ILE A 279 -7.90 3.18 25.39
C ILE A 279 -7.53 1.91 24.63
N CYS A 280 -7.26 0.79 25.32
CA CYS A 280 -6.95 -0.48 24.67
C CYS A 280 -8.15 -1.04 23.90
N LEU A 281 -9.35 -0.96 24.48
CA LEU A 281 -10.60 -1.35 23.86
C LEU A 281 -10.92 -0.46 22.66
N ALA A 282 -11.04 0.85 22.85
CA ALA A 282 -11.41 1.77 21.78
C ALA A 282 -10.34 1.79 20.68
N GLY A 283 -9.08 1.86 21.10
CA GLY A 283 -7.92 1.81 20.23
C GLY A 283 -7.92 0.54 19.38
N GLY A 284 -8.10 -0.65 19.96
CA GLY A 284 -8.11 -1.89 19.20
C GLY A 284 -9.38 -2.13 18.38
N ARG A 285 -10.55 -1.84 18.96
CA ARG A 285 -11.87 -2.23 18.42
C ARG A 285 -12.46 -1.23 17.43
N HIS A 286 -12.26 0.06 17.64
CA HIS A 286 -12.91 1.10 16.82
C HIS A 286 -11.91 1.81 15.91
N PHE A 287 -10.70 1.98 16.40
CA PHE A 287 -9.66 2.72 15.70
C PHE A 287 -8.52 1.85 15.22
N GLY A 288 -8.53 0.55 15.51
CA GLY A 288 -7.57 -0.50 15.13
C GLY A 288 -6.07 -0.27 15.36
N ILE A 289 -5.73 0.45 16.42
CA ILE A 289 -4.37 0.72 16.89
C ILE A 289 -3.73 -0.59 17.35
N LYS A 290 -2.52 -0.87 16.84
CA LYS A 290 -1.81 -2.11 17.16
C LYS A 290 -1.41 -2.18 18.62
N LYS A 291 -1.46 -3.39 19.20
CA LYS A 291 -1.02 -3.67 20.58
C LYS A 291 0.39 -3.18 20.90
N ILE A 292 1.32 -3.25 19.94
CA ILE A 292 2.69 -2.75 20.15
C ILE A 292 2.75 -1.23 20.31
N ILE A 293 1.88 -0.51 19.61
CA ILE A 293 1.80 0.95 19.62
C ILE A 293 1.04 1.41 20.87
N LEU A 294 0.00 0.69 21.27
CA LEU A 294 -0.64 0.86 22.57
C LEU A 294 0.34 0.62 23.73
N ALA A 295 1.18 -0.41 23.65
CA ALA A 295 2.17 -0.72 24.67
C ALA A 295 3.20 0.42 24.82
N GLU A 296 3.79 0.86 23.70
CA GLU A 296 4.73 1.98 23.68
C GLU A 296 4.07 3.28 24.16
N GLY A 297 2.89 3.61 23.67
CA GLY A 297 2.19 4.87 24.00
C GLY A 297 1.65 4.94 25.43
N LEU A 298 1.37 3.80 26.07
CA LEU A 298 0.90 3.73 27.45
C LEU A 298 2.02 3.43 28.46
N GLY A 299 3.26 3.22 28.00
CA GLY A 299 4.39 2.89 28.87
C GLY A 299 4.25 1.54 29.57
N VAL A 300 3.63 0.55 28.91
CA VAL A 300 3.39 -0.79 29.46
C VAL A 300 3.90 -1.89 28.52
N THR A 301 4.00 -3.13 29.02
CA THR A 301 4.44 -4.26 28.19
C THR A 301 3.32 -4.74 27.24
N PRO A 302 3.66 -5.37 26.11
CA PRO A 302 2.65 -5.98 25.22
C PRO A 302 1.75 -7.03 25.92
N MET A 303 2.30 -7.72 26.93
CA MET A 303 1.53 -8.65 27.76
C MET A 303 0.49 -7.91 28.62
N ALA A 304 0.85 -6.75 29.19
CA ALA A 304 -0.07 -5.92 29.95
C ALA A 304 -1.23 -5.41 29.07
N ILE A 305 -0.96 -5.03 27.81
CA ILE A 305 -2.01 -4.66 26.85
C ILE A 305 -3.01 -5.81 26.63
N THR A 306 -2.52 -7.04 26.49
CA THR A 306 -3.41 -8.21 26.30
C THR A 306 -4.31 -8.44 27.51
N LYS A 307 -3.79 -8.22 28.73
CA LYS A 307 -4.59 -8.29 29.95
C LYS A 307 -5.62 -7.16 30.05
N LEU A 308 -5.23 -5.93 29.68
CA LEU A 308 -6.12 -4.76 29.66
C LEU A 308 -7.25 -4.90 28.64
N CYS A 309 -6.98 -5.45 27.45
CA CYS A 309 -8.03 -5.75 26.46
C CYS A 309 -9.06 -6.73 27.03
N ARG A 310 -8.60 -7.85 27.60
CA ARG A 310 -9.51 -8.85 28.22
C ARG A 310 -10.33 -8.26 29.37
N SER A 311 -9.67 -7.55 30.28
CA SER A 311 -10.32 -6.91 31.42
C SER A 311 -11.35 -5.86 30.97
N GLY A 312 -11.06 -5.15 29.88
CA GLY A 312 -11.99 -4.21 29.28
C GLY A 312 -13.18 -4.91 28.64
N GLU A 313 -12.97 -6.01 27.90
CA GLU A 313 -14.04 -6.78 27.25
C GLU A 313 -15.03 -7.37 28.28
N GLU A 314 -14.53 -7.72 29.47
CA GLU A 314 -15.34 -8.22 30.59
C GLU A 314 -16.06 -7.09 31.38
N SER A 315 -15.73 -5.83 31.12
CA SER A 315 -16.26 -4.66 31.84
C SER A 315 -17.28 -3.88 30.99
N SER A 316 -18.56 -3.95 31.36
CA SER A 316 -19.63 -3.19 30.71
C SER A 316 -19.36 -1.68 30.72
N GLU A 317 -18.82 -1.15 31.82
CA GLU A 317 -18.48 0.28 31.94
C GLU A 317 -17.38 0.73 30.96
N ALA A 318 -16.36 -0.12 30.75
CA ALA A 318 -15.26 0.16 29.83
C ALA A 318 -15.71 0.04 28.36
N GLY A 319 -16.60 -0.92 28.07
CA GLY A 319 -17.26 -1.06 26.77
C GLY A 319 -18.08 0.17 26.40
N ASP A 320 -18.97 0.62 27.31
CA ASP A 320 -19.80 1.81 27.08
C ASP A 320 -18.95 3.08 26.91
N LEU A 321 -17.86 3.19 27.69
CA LEU A 321 -16.93 4.31 27.55
C LEU A 321 -16.20 4.28 26.20
N SER A 322 -15.79 3.09 25.74
CA SER A 322 -15.16 2.90 24.43
C SER A 322 -16.08 3.35 23.29
N ASP A 323 -17.36 2.98 23.33
CA ASP A 323 -18.35 3.37 22.32
C ASP A 323 -18.64 4.88 22.34
N ARG A 324 -18.78 5.49 23.53
CA ARG A 324 -18.93 6.96 23.66
C ARG A 324 -17.73 7.73 23.13
N ILE A 325 -16.52 7.22 23.34
CA ILE A 325 -15.28 7.82 22.85
C ILE A 325 -15.20 7.73 21.33
N ARG A 326 -15.59 6.59 20.75
CA ARG A 326 -15.74 6.45 19.30
C ARG A 326 -16.62 7.56 18.74
N ASP A 327 -17.83 7.70 19.27
CA ASP A 327 -18.80 8.64 18.73
C ASP A 327 -18.37 10.10 18.93
N SER A 328 -17.76 10.43 20.09
CA SER A 328 -17.22 11.77 20.34
C SER A 328 -16.06 12.14 19.41
N ILE A 329 -15.22 11.19 19.01
CA ILE A 329 -14.07 11.46 18.13
C ILE A 329 -14.55 11.58 16.67
N ILE A 330 -15.48 10.70 16.24
CA ILE A 330 -16.03 10.71 14.88
C ILE A 330 -16.87 11.97 14.63
N VAL A 331 -17.75 12.36 15.57
CA VAL A 331 -18.66 13.50 15.39
C VAL A 331 -17.93 14.85 15.43
N LYS A 332 -16.83 14.95 16.21
CA LYS A 332 -16.08 16.21 16.34
C LYS A 332 -15.13 16.51 15.18
N GLY A 333 -14.97 15.59 14.22
CA GLY A 333 -14.10 15.79 13.05
C GLY A 333 -12.66 16.15 13.41
N VAL A 334 -12.16 15.62 14.54
CA VAL A 334 -10.78 15.89 14.97
C VAL A 334 -9.84 15.10 14.04
N PRO A 335 -8.96 15.79 13.28
CA PRO A 335 -8.13 15.17 12.24
C PRO A 335 -7.10 14.16 12.78
#